data_AF-A0A2E7SX99-F1
#
_entry.id   AF-A0A2E7SX99-F1
#
_cell.length_a   1.000
_cell.length_b   1.000
_cell.length_c   1.000
_cell.angle_alpha   90.00
_cell.angle_beta   90.00
_cell.angle_gamma   90.00
#
_symmetry.space_group_name_H-M   'P 1'
#
loop_
_entity.id
_entity.type
_entity.pdbx_description
1 polymer ?
#
loop_
_entity_poly.entity_id
_entity_poly.type
_entity_poly.pdbx_seq_one_letter_code
_entity_poly.pdbx_strand_id
1 'polypeptide(L)'
;IIIEPHLYTTSILNFGIIIGALAAALLAKQFQIRVAPSRELFKALIGGTLMGVGASLSFGCNIGGFFSAISALSMSGVTMMAGLIIGAFIGLKLLVWEITYLSHVSSNARKEISGNRKKNQPLLGAIILLIGISLAFVYDELDYSIRGGFLVFGLVIGIIMQRTRFCFVRAFREPFMTGDGDASKAVALAVIISVVGFSVLKWSDMKDWESSVFAGFWLGSLLGGIIFGIGMSLAGGCASGSLWRAGEGHIKLWVALVAFALSGSYFREWLDDSGWIMKLGKPLFIPDFIGWKMGILSICSLMLVWYLIVSWNEVSKKLVIV
;
A
#
# COMPACT_ATOMS: atom_id res chain seq x y z
N ILE A 1 0.01 24.19 -13.43
CA ILE A 1 -1.06 23.75 -14.36
C ILE A 1 -1.87 22.70 -13.61
N ILE A 2 -3.14 23.00 -13.28
CA ILE A 2 -4.03 22.03 -12.64
C ILE A 2 -4.44 21.05 -13.74
N ILE A 3 -3.78 19.89 -13.80
CA ILE A 3 -4.15 18.82 -14.71
C ILE A 3 -5.40 18.16 -14.15
N GLU A 4 -6.42 17.94 -14.98
CA GLU A 4 -7.64 17.28 -14.54
C GLU A 4 -7.32 15.87 -14.03
N PRO A 5 -7.96 15.42 -12.93
CA PRO A 5 -7.58 14.19 -12.24
C PRO A 5 -7.68 12.92 -13.10
N HIS A 6 -8.48 12.94 -14.16
CA HIS A 6 -8.63 11.83 -15.10
C HIS A 6 -7.50 11.77 -16.15
N LEU A 7 -6.69 12.83 -16.29
CA LEU A 7 -5.53 12.88 -17.17
C LEU A 7 -4.21 12.66 -16.42
N TYR A 8 -4.27 12.58 -15.08
CA TYR A 8 -3.09 12.36 -14.25
C TYR A 8 -2.69 10.88 -14.22
N THR A 9 -1.44 10.60 -14.58
CA THR A 9 -0.94 9.24 -14.83
C THR A 9 -1.12 8.30 -13.64
N THR A 10 -0.89 8.76 -12.40
CA THR A 10 -1.06 7.91 -11.20
C THR A 10 -2.52 7.66 -10.86
N SER A 11 -3.41 8.61 -11.16
CA SER A 11 -4.86 8.43 -11.01
C SER A 11 -5.36 7.35 -11.97
N ILE A 12 -4.91 7.37 -13.23
CA ILE A 12 -5.24 6.36 -14.23
C ILE A 12 -4.77 4.97 -13.78
N LEU A 13 -3.55 4.87 -13.25
CA LEU A 13 -3.05 3.61 -12.68
C LEU A 13 -3.91 3.12 -11.51
N ASN A 14 -4.30 4.01 -10.59
CA ASN A 14 -5.17 3.66 -9.46
C ASN A 14 -6.56 3.20 -9.92
N PHE A 15 -7.16 3.88 -10.90
CA PHE A 15 -8.42 3.44 -11.52
C PHE A 15 -8.26 2.08 -12.19
N GLY A 16 -7.15 1.87 -12.92
CA GLY A 16 -6.81 0.57 -13.51
C GLY A 16 -6.75 -0.53 -12.46
N ILE A 17 -6.10 -0.29 -11.31
CA ILE A 17 -6.05 -1.27 -10.21
C ILE A 17 -7.44 -1.59 -9.67
N ILE A 18 -8.29 -0.58 -9.44
CA ILE A 18 -9.65 -0.78 -8.94
C ILE A 18 -10.49 -1.57 -9.95
N ILE A 19 -10.46 -1.19 -11.23
CA ILE A 19 -11.22 -1.84 -12.30
C ILE A 19 -10.73 -3.27 -12.53
N GLY A 20 -9.40 -3.48 -12.53
CA GLY A 20 -8.79 -4.81 -12.69
C GLY A 20 -9.16 -5.73 -11.53
N ALA A 21 -9.11 -5.23 -10.30
CA ALA A 21 -9.54 -5.97 -9.12
C ALA A 21 -11.05 -6.27 -9.13
N LEU A 22 -11.88 -5.30 -9.55
CA LEU A 22 -13.32 -5.48 -9.71
C LEU A 22 -13.63 -6.56 -10.75
N ALA A 23 -12.99 -6.51 -11.92
CA ALA A 23 -13.14 -7.51 -12.96
C ALA A 23 -12.73 -8.91 -12.46
N ALA A 24 -11.58 -9.01 -11.79
CA ALA A 24 -11.11 -10.28 -11.21
C ALA A 24 -12.07 -10.82 -10.14
N ALA A 25 -12.58 -9.97 -9.26
CA ALA A 25 -13.53 -10.34 -8.21
C ALA A 25 -14.88 -10.80 -8.80
N LEU A 26 -15.37 -10.15 -9.86
CA LEU A 26 -16.59 -10.52 -10.57
C LEU A 26 -16.42 -11.85 -11.33
N LEU A 27 -15.29 -12.05 -12.03
CA LEU A 27 -14.96 -13.31 -12.70
C LEU A 27 -14.84 -14.48 -11.70
N ALA A 28 -14.30 -14.22 -10.51
CA ALA A 28 -14.19 -15.20 -9.44
C ALA A 28 -15.51 -15.44 -8.66
N LYS A 29 -16.59 -14.70 -8.96
CA LYS A 29 -17.85 -14.68 -8.19
C LYS A 29 -17.67 -14.32 -6.70
N GLN A 30 -16.65 -13.51 -6.41
CA GLN A 30 -16.26 -13.09 -5.05
C GLN A 30 -16.72 -11.67 -4.71
N PHE A 31 -17.15 -10.88 -5.71
CA PHE A 31 -17.65 -9.53 -5.50
C PHE A 31 -18.93 -9.53 -4.66
N GLN A 32 -18.88 -8.85 -3.51
CA GLN A 32 -20.02 -8.66 -2.63
C GLN A 32 -19.86 -7.32 -1.90
N ILE A 33 -20.94 -6.53 -1.87
CA ILE A 33 -20.95 -5.27 -1.13
C ILE A 33 -21.02 -5.59 0.36
N ARG A 34 -19.90 -5.36 1.06
CA ARG A 34 -19.74 -5.63 2.50
C ARG A 34 -19.82 -4.32 3.26
N VAL A 35 -20.98 -4.06 3.87
CA VAL A 35 -21.20 -2.88 4.72
C VAL A 35 -20.67 -3.19 6.12
N ALA A 36 -19.71 -2.40 6.60
CA ALA A 36 -19.20 -2.51 7.96
C ALA A 36 -20.09 -1.71 8.94
N PRO A 37 -20.15 -2.09 10.23
CA PRO A 37 -20.87 -1.31 11.23
C PRO A 37 -20.26 0.10 11.39
N SER A 38 -21.06 1.06 11.85
CA SER A 38 -20.65 2.48 11.90
C SER A 38 -19.35 2.74 12.67
N ARG A 39 -19.08 1.97 13.73
CA ARG A 39 -17.81 2.04 14.48
C ARG A 39 -16.61 1.69 13.61
N GLU A 40 -16.71 0.65 12.77
CA GLU A 40 -15.64 0.25 11.86
C GLU A 40 -15.46 1.24 10.71
N LEU A 41 -16.55 1.90 10.26
CA LEU A 41 -16.46 3.00 9.28
C LEU A 41 -15.74 4.21 9.88
N PHE A 42 -16.02 4.55 11.13
CA PHE A 42 -15.34 5.63 11.83
C PHE A 42 -13.85 5.34 12.03
N LYS A 43 -13.48 4.10 12.37
CA LYS A 43 -12.06 3.67 12.38
C LYS A 43 -11.41 3.75 11.02
N ALA A 44 -12.14 3.43 9.95
CA ALA A 44 -11.61 3.56 8.61
C ALA A 44 -11.35 5.02 8.23
N LEU A 45 -12.22 5.94 8.66
CA LEU A 45 -12.01 7.37 8.51
C LEU A 45 -10.73 7.81 9.24
N ILE A 46 -10.58 7.50 10.53
CA ILE A 46 -9.39 7.83 11.33
C ILE A 46 -8.13 7.17 10.77
N GLY A 47 -8.22 5.89 10.40
CA GLY A 47 -7.09 5.15 9.84
C GLY A 47 -6.65 5.74 8.51
N GLY A 48 -7.60 6.09 7.63
CA GLY A 48 -7.33 6.74 6.36
C GLY A 48 -6.72 8.13 6.54
N THR A 49 -7.21 8.95 7.49
CA THR A 49 -6.62 10.27 7.74
C THR A 49 -5.17 10.16 8.22
N LEU A 50 -4.90 9.26 9.17
CA LEU A 50 -3.54 8.96 9.67
C LEU A 50 -2.63 8.44 8.55
N MET A 51 -3.13 7.54 7.70
CA MET A 51 -2.37 7.08 6.53
C MET A 51 -1.98 8.26 5.63
N GLY A 52 -2.86 9.24 5.41
CA GLY A 52 -2.54 10.35 4.50
C GLY A 52 -1.49 11.28 5.08
N VAL A 53 -1.62 11.62 6.36
CA VAL A 53 -0.60 12.38 7.10
C VAL A 53 0.74 11.65 7.10
N GLY A 54 0.74 10.35 7.44
CA GLY A 54 1.95 9.53 7.47
C GLY A 54 2.62 9.39 6.10
N ALA A 55 1.84 9.24 5.03
CA ALA A 55 2.36 9.16 3.67
C ALA A 55 2.98 10.48 3.21
N SER A 56 2.38 11.62 3.56
CA SER A 56 2.91 12.94 3.23
C SER A 56 4.21 13.26 3.98
N LEU A 57 4.35 12.81 5.23
CA LEU A 57 5.59 12.94 6.03
C LEU A 57 6.74 12.05 5.55
N SER A 58 6.41 10.82 5.12
CA SER A 58 7.39 9.85 4.60
C SER A 58 7.60 9.95 3.09
N PHE A 59 7.00 10.95 2.43
CA PHE A 59 7.06 11.17 0.99
C PHE A 59 6.59 9.97 0.14
N GLY A 60 5.75 9.10 0.71
CA GLY A 60 5.21 7.95 0.01
C GLY A 60 4.37 7.04 0.89
N CYS A 61 3.58 6.17 0.26
CA CYS A 61 2.92 5.06 0.95
C CYS A 61 3.86 3.84 1.02
N ASN A 62 3.39 2.70 1.51
CA ASN A 62 4.20 1.46 1.58
C ASN A 62 4.84 1.04 0.25
N ILE A 63 4.20 1.30 -0.91
CA ILE A 63 4.82 1.00 -2.21
C ILE A 63 5.93 2.00 -2.54
N GLY A 64 5.68 3.30 -2.34
CA GLY A 64 6.64 4.35 -2.69
C GLY A 64 7.73 4.52 -1.64
N GLY A 65 7.34 4.91 -0.43
CA GLY A 65 8.24 5.30 0.65
C GLY A 65 8.95 4.13 1.32
N PHE A 66 8.42 2.91 1.25
CA PHE A 66 9.09 1.69 1.75
C PHE A 66 9.65 0.85 0.60
N PHE A 67 8.78 0.20 -0.18
CA PHE A 67 9.20 -0.82 -1.14
C PHE A 67 10.12 -0.25 -2.23
N SER A 68 9.69 0.82 -2.90
CA SER A 68 10.46 1.44 -3.98
C SER A 68 11.69 2.18 -3.44
N ALA A 69 11.58 2.87 -2.30
CA ALA A 69 12.70 3.59 -1.69
C ALA A 69 13.82 2.64 -1.24
N ILE A 70 13.50 1.51 -0.60
CA ILE A 70 14.49 0.49 -0.24
C ILE A 70 15.10 -0.13 -1.51
N SER A 71 14.26 -0.45 -2.51
CA SER A 71 14.74 -1.00 -3.79
C SER A 71 15.68 -0.06 -4.51
N ALA A 72 15.43 1.24 -4.40
CA ALA A 72 16.26 2.29 -4.95
C ALA A 72 17.51 2.58 -4.11
N LEU A 73 17.78 1.84 -3.02
CA LEU A 73 18.92 2.02 -2.11
C LEU A 73 18.88 3.33 -1.28
N SER A 74 17.68 3.81 -0.96
CA SER A 74 17.49 4.99 -0.11
C SER A 74 17.35 4.62 1.37
N MET A 75 18.03 5.37 2.23
CA MET A 75 17.90 5.21 3.69
C MET A 75 16.53 5.64 4.24
N SER A 76 15.78 6.48 3.50
CA SER A 76 14.42 6.85 3.88
C SER A 76 13.50 5.62 3.95
N GLY A 77 13.71 4.65 3.05
CA GLY A 77 12.95 3.40 3.03
C GLY A 77 13.19 2.52 4.25
N VAL A 78 14.45 2.40 4.68
CA VAL A 78 14.83 1.62 5.87
C VAL A 78 14.26 2.25 7.15
N THR A 79 14.34 3.57 7.26
CA THR A 79 13.77 4.32 8.39
C THR A 79 12.24 4.25 8.41
N MET A 80 11.59 4.33 7.24
CA MET A 80 10.15 4.11 7.13
C MET A 80 9.76 2.67 7.51
N MET A 81 10.55 1.65 7.12
CA MET A 81 10.30 0.26 7.53
C MET A 81 10.29 0.10 9.05
N ALA A 82 11.28 0.68 9.73
CA ALA A 82 11.34 0.67 11.19
C ALA A 82 10.09 1.35 11.80
N GLY A 83 9.69 2.50 11.24
CA GLY A 83 8.48 3.20 11.64
C GLY A 83 7.21 2.36 11.42
N LEU A 84 7.08 1.69 10.28
CA LEU A 84 5.95 0.83 9.95
C LEU A 84 5.83 -0.36 10.91
N ILE A 85 6.95 -0.98 11.30
CA ILE A 85 6.97 -2.07 12.27
C ILE A 85 6.47 -1.57 13.64
N ILE A 86 7.02 -0.45 14.12
CA ILE A 86 6.61 0.16 15.40
C ILE A 86 5.12 0.57 15.35
N GLY A 87 4.71 1.24 14.28
CA GLY A 87 3.33 1.69 14.10
C GLY A 87 2.33 0.54 13.98
N ALA A 88 2.68 -0.52 13.26
CA ALA A 88 1.87 -1.73 13.17
C ALA A 88 1.72 -2.44 14.51
N PHE A 89 2.80 -2.49 15.32
CA PHE A 89 2.78 -3.05 16.67
C PHE A 89 1.88 -2.24 17.61
N ILE A 90 2.02 -0.91 17.63
CA ILE A 90 1.19 -0.01 18.44
C ILE A 90 -0.28 -0.12 18.02
N GLY A 91 -0.54 -0.06 16.72
CA GLY A 91 -1.88 -0.16 16.17
C GLY A 91 -2.53 -1.52 16.41
N LEU A 92 -1.75 -2.60 16.38
CA LEU A 92 -2.22 -3.94 16.80
C LEU A 92 -2.61 -3.95 18.29
N LYS A 93 -1.77 -3.41 19.19
CA LYS A 93 -2.12 -3.30 20.61
C LYS A 93 -3.41 -2.50 20.83
N LEU A 94 -3.58 -1.41 20.09
CA LEU A 94 -4.77 -0.57 20.17
C LEU A 94 -6.03 -1.34 19.72
N LEU A 95 -5.93 -2.13 18.65
CA LEU A 95 -7.01 -3.00 18.19
C LEU A 95 -7.34 -4.10 19.19
N VAL A 96 -6.34 -4.77 19.76
CA VAL A 96 -6.55 -5.82 20.77
C VAL A 96 -7.19 -5.23 22.02
N TRP A 97 -6.69 -4.10 22.51
CA TRP A 97 -7.29 -3.36 23.63
C TRP A 97 -8.76 -3.02 23.37
N GLU A 98 -9.09 -2.54 22.17
CA GLU A 98 -10.47 -2.21 21.84
C GLU A 98 -11.38 -3.45 21.81
N ILE A 99 -10.90 -4.56 21.26
CA ILE A 99 -11.64 -5.83 21.26
C ILE A 99 -11.88 -6.29 22.70
N THR A 100 -10.89 -6.21 23.58
CA THR A 100 -10.99 -6.67 24.98
C THR A 100 -11.89 -5.78 25.85
N TYR A 101 -11.79 -4.46 25.74
CA TYR A 101 -12.47 -3.53 26.66
C TYR A 101 -13.75 -2.90 26.11
N LEU A 102 -13.83 -2.74 24.78
CA LEU A 102 -14.87 -1.94 24.13
C LEU A 102 -15.90 -2.79 23.38
N SER A 103 -15.73 -4.13 23.34
CA SER A 103 -16.67 -5.03 22.66
C SER A 103 -17.71 -5.64 23.62
N HIS A 104 -18.75 -4.86 23.90
CA HIS A 104 -20.10 -5.41 23.77
C HIS A 104 -20.64 -4.93 22.42
N VAL A 105 -21.27 -5.82 21.65
CA VAL A 105 -22.28 -5.61 20.59
C VAL A 105 -22.12 -6.76 19.57
N SER A 106 -22.96 -7.79 19.64
CA SER A 106 -24.30 -7.81 19.03
C SER A 106 -24.23 -7.44 17.55
N SER A 107 -23.81 -8.40 16.73
CA SER A 107 -24.04 -8.30 15.30
C SER A 107 -25.54 -8.50 15.05
N ASN A 108 -26.31 -7.41 14.95
CA ASN A 108 -27.42 -7.44 14.02
C ASN A 108 -26.80 -7.55 12.63
N ALA A 109 -26.55 -8.80 12.22
CA ALA A 109 -26.06 -9.16 10.90
C ALA A 109 -27.09 -8.63 9.88
N ARG A 110 -26.81 -7.45 9.32
CA ARG A 110 -27.66 -6.84 8.32
C ARG A 110 -27.62 -7.76 7.09
N LYS A 111 -28.79 -8.34 6.78
CA LYS A 111 -29.10 -9.26 5.69
C LYS A 111 -28.18 -9.05 4.47
N GLU A 112 -27.37 -10.06 4.14
CA GLU A 112 -26.66 -10.10 2.87
C GLU A 112 -27.69 -10.00 1.74
N ILE A 113 -27.57 -8.99 0.88
CA ILE A 113 -28.39 -8.85 -0.33
C ILE A 113 -27.87 -9.89 -1.35
N SER A 114 -28.15 -11.17 -1.10
CA SER A 114 -27.80 -12.29 -1.98
C SER A 114 -29.05 -12.74 -2.75
N GLY A 115 -29.53 -11.90 -3.66
CA GLY A 115 -30.54 -12.28 -4.64
C GLY A 115 -29.91 -12.48 -6.01
N ASN A 116 -29.90 -13.72 -6.52
CA ASN A 116 -29.73 -14.18 -7.93
C ASN A 116 -28.58 -13.61 -8.81
N ARG A 117 -27.80 -12.63 -8.32
CA ARG A 117 -26.76 -11.91 -9.08
C ARG A 117 -25.50 -12.73 -9.33
N LYS A 118 -25.26 -13.82 -8.59
CA LYS A 118 -24.04 -14.66 -8.74
C LYS A 118 -23.93 -15.35 -10.10
N LYS A 119 -25.04 -15.53 -10.83
CA LYS A 119 -25.03 -16.18 -12.16
C LYS A 119 -24.45 -15.26 -13.26
N ASN A 120 -24.71 -13.95 -13.19
CA ASN A 120 -24.28 -12.98 -14.21
C ASN A 120 -22.99 -12.23 -13.84
N GLN A 121 -22.47 -12.42 -12.62
CA GLN A 121 -21.18 -11.87 -12.18
C GLN A 121 -20.01 -12.12 -13.14
N PRO A 122 -19.77 -13.35 -13.64
CA PRO A 122 -18.62 -13.58 -14.52
C PRO A 122 -18.78 -12.86 -15.87
N LEU A 123 -20.00 -12.79 -16.42
CA LEU A 123 -20.27 -12.04 -17.64
C LEU A 123 -20.01 -10.54 -17.44
N LEU A 124 -20.47 -9.98 -16.32
CA LEU A 124 -20.24 -8.58 -15.98
C LEU A 124 -18.74 -8.29 -15.80
N GLY A 125 -18.00 -9.21 -15.17
CA GLY A 125 -16.54 -9.11 -15.04
C GLY A 125 -15.81 -9.11 -16.38
N ALA A 126 -16.23 -9.99 -17.31
CA ALA A 126 -15.68 -10.02 -18.66
C ALA A 126 -15.98 -8.73 -19.45
N ILE A 127 -17.21 -8.21 -19.35
CA ILE A 127 -17.60 -6.94 -19.98
C ILE A 127 -16.77 -5.78 -19.43
N ILE A 128 -16.60 -5.68 -18.10
CA ILE A 128 -15.79 -4.61 -17.49
C ILE A 128 -14.32 -4.70 -17.92
N LEU A 129 -13.77 -5.92 -18.02
CA LEU A 129 -12.41 -6.13 -18.48
C LEU A 129 -12.24 -5.72 -19.95
N LEU A 130 -13.20 -6.09 -20.82
CA LEU A 130 -13.22 -5.66 -22.21
C LEU A 130 -13.33 -4.15 -22.33
N ILE A 131 -14.21 -3.50 -21.57
CA ILE A 131 -14.34 -2.03 -21.53
C ILE A 131 -13.02 -1.39 -21.10
N GLY A 132 -12.37 -1.91 -20.05
CA GLY A 132 -11.09 -1.38 -19.58
C GLY A 132 -9.98 -1.48 -20.63
N ILE A 133 -9.95 -2.58 -21.39
CA ILE A 133 -9.01 -2.77 -22.49
C ILE A 133 -9.35 -1.85 -23.67
N SER A 134 -10.62 -1.77 -24.08
CA SER A 134 -11.07 -0.88 -25.16
C SER A 134 -10.78 0.59 -24.83
N LEU A 135 -10.97 1.01 -23.57
CA LEU A 135 -10.66 2.36 -23.14
C LEU A 135 -9.16 2.66 -23.31
N ALA A 136 -8.27 1.70 -23.06
CA ALA A 136 -6.84 1.88 -23.28
C ALA A 136 -6.50 2.14 -24.76
N PHE A 137 -7.19 1.47 -25.69
CA PHE A 137 -7.06 1.73 -27.13
C PHE A 137 -7.62 3.10 -27.53
N VAL A 138 -8.72 3.55 -26.93
CA VAL A 138 -9.24 4.92 -27.15
C VAL A 138 -8.25 5.98 -26.67
N TYR A 139 -7.55 5.75 -25.56
CA TYR A 139 -6.48 6.66 -25.11
C TYR A 139 -5.30 6.70 -26.09
N ASP A 140 -5.02 5.61 -26.80
CA ASP A 140 -3.99 5.56 -27.83
C ASP A 140 -4.39 6.37 -29.07
N GLU A 141 -5.64 6.25 -29.52
CA GLU A 141 -6.19 7.05 -30.63
C GLU A 141 -6.25 8.56 -30.34
N LEU A 142 -6.27 8.95 -29.06
CA LEU A 142 -6.29 10.35 -28.62
C LEU A 142 -4.89 10.94 -28.35
N ASP A 143 -3.82 10.34 -28.90
CA ASP A 143 -2.41 10.72 -28.68
C ASP A 143 -1.94 10.66 -27.21
N TYR A 144 -2.63 9.89 -26.36
CA TYR A 144 -2.29 9.66 -24.96
C TYR A 144 -1.78 8.24 -24.70
N SER A 145 -0.95 7.72 -25.61
CA SER A 145 -0.39 6.36 -25.59
C SER A 145 0.25 5.95 -24.26
N ILE A 146 1.04 6.84 -23.63
CA ILE A 146 1.64 6.59 -22.32
C ILE A 146 0.55 6.33 -21.27
N ARG A 147 -0.51 7.15 -21.26
CA ARG A 147 -1.61 7.04 -20.27
C ARG A 147 -2.42 5.76 -20.47
N GLY A 148 -2.67 5.37 -21.72
CA GLY A 148 -3.27 4.07 -22.07
C GLY A 148 -2.45 2.91 -21.54
N GLY A 149 -1.11 2.97 -21.68
CA GLY A 149 -0.20 1.98 -21.10
C GLY A 149 -0.31 1.85 -19.57
N PHE A 150 -0.40 2.97 -18.85
CA PHE A 150 -0.60 2.96 -17.38
C PHE A 150 -1.95 2.35 -16.97
N LEU A 151 -3.00 2.51 -17.78
CA LEU A 151 -4.30 1.88 -17.52
C LEU A 151 -4.21 0.37 -17.65
N VAL A 152 -3.62 -0.14 -18.75
CA VAL A 152 -3.42 -1.58 -18.96
C VAL A 152 -2.56 -2.19 -17.87
N PHE A 153 -1.46 -1.52 -17.52
CA PHE A 153 -0.59 -1.94 -16.44
C PHE A 153 -1.33 -1.99 -15.09
N GLY A 154 -2.13 -0.97 -14.80
CA GLY A 154 -3.00 -0.91 -13.61
C GLY A 154 -4.02 -2.06 -13.60
N LEU A 155 -4.67 -2.37 -14.72
CA LEU A 155 -5.60 -3.50 -14.84
C LEU A 155 -4.93 -4.82 -14.51
N VAL A 156 -3.76 -5.09 -15.11
CA VAL A 156 -2.99 -6.32 -14.89
C VAL A 156 -2.56 -6.43 -13.43
N ILE A 157 -1.99 -5.38 -12.85
CA ILE A 157 -1.62 -5.36 -11.43
C ILE A 157 -2.83 -5.55 -10.53
N GLY A 158 -3.96 -4.91 -10.82
CA GLY A 158 -5.20 -5.05 -10.06
C GLY A 158 -5.69 -6.50 -10.02
N ILE A 159 -5.66 -7.19 -11.17
CA ILE A 159 -6.01 -8.62 -11.26
C ILE A 159 -5.04 -9.47 -10.43
N ILE A 160 -3.73 -9.25 -10.58
CA ILE A 160 -2.70 -10.00 -9.85
C ILE A 160 -2.83 -9.77 -8.34
N MET A 161 -3.02 -8.52 -7.89
CA MET A 161 -3.17 -8.17 -6.47
C MET A 161 -4.43 -8.79 -5.86
N GLN A 162 -5.55 -8.81 -6.60
CA GLN A 162 -6.79 -9.43 -6.13
C GLN A 162 -6.63 -10.95 -5.94
N ARG A 163 -5.91 -11.61 -6.86
CA ARG A 163 -5.67 -13.06 -6.79
C ARG A 163 -4.66 -13.46 -5.73
N THR A 164 -3.58 -12.70 -5.59
CA THR A 164 -2.52 -12.96 -4.61
C THR A 164 -2.86 -12.46 -3.21
N ARG A 165 -3.92 -11.64 -3.08
CA ARG A 165 -4.30 -10.94 -1.83
C ARG A 165 -3.12 -10.19 -1.21
N PHE A 166 -2.27 -9.62 -2.06
CA PHE A 166 -1.07 -8.92 -1.63
C PHE A 166 -1.43 -7.70 -0.79
N CYS A 167 -0.95 -7.67 0.46
CA CYS A 167 -1.26 -6.61 1.41
C CYS A 167 -0.11 -6.40 2.39
N PHE A 168 0.48 -5.20 2.36
CA PHE A 168 1.55 -4.83 3.30
C PHE A 168 1.10 -4.85 4.77
N VAL A 169 -0.19 -4.62 5.05
CA VAL A 169 -0.69 -4.70 6.44
C VAL A 169 -0.45 -6.09 7.01
N ARG A 170 -0.73 -7.15 6.26
CA ARG A 170 -0.47 -8.53 6.69
C ARG A 170 1.04 -8.75 6.90
N ALA A 171 1.88 -8.26 5.99
CA ALA A 171 3.32 -8.39 6.11
C ALA A 171 3.94 -7.71 7.34
N PHE A 172 3.35 -6.63 7.86
CA PHE A 172 3.88 -5.94 9.05
C PHE A 172 3.16 -6.29 10.36
N ARG A 173 1.88 -6.65 10.30
CA ARG A 173 1.05 -6.92 11.48
C ARG A 173 1.04 -8.39 11.88
N GLU A 174 0.98 -9.30 10.91
CA GLU A 174 0.71 -10.72 11.16
C GLU A 174 1.79 -11.42 12.00
N PRO A 175 3.10 -11.13 11.83
CA PRO A 175 4.13 -11.71 12.69
C PRO A 175 3.92 -11.45 14.19
N PHE A 176 3.29 -10.32 14.54
CA PHE A 176 3.01 -9.94 15.93
C PHE A 176 1.62 -10.37 16.41
N MET A 177 0.71 -10.71 15.49
CA MET A 177 -0.68 -11.06 15.83
C MET A 177 -0.91 -12.56 15.93
N THR A 178 -0.50 -13.33 14.92
CA THR A 178 -0.74 -14.78 14.86
C THR A 178 0.57 -15.58 14.82
N GLY A 179 1.68 -14.90 14.54
CA GLY A 179 2.98 -15.53 14.30
C GLY A 179 3.17 -16.00 12.87
N ASP A 180 2.15 -15.89 11.99
CA ASP A 180 2.29 -16.21 10.56
C ASP A 180 3.18 -15.17 9.88
N GLY A 181 4.30 -15.67 9.35
CA GLY A 181 5.33 -14.88 8.69
C GLY A 181 5.27 -14.90 7.17
N ASP A 182 4.33 -15.62 6.54
CA ASP A 182 4.36 -15.89 5.10
C ASP A 182 4.32 -14.63 4.25
N ALA A 183 3.45 -13.68 4.60
CA ALA A 183 3.35 -12.40 3.90
C ALA A 183 4.61 -11.55 4.07
N SER A 184 5.24 -11.58 5.25
CA SER A 184 6.47 -10.83 5.54
C SER A 184 7.67 -11.41 4.80
N LYS A 185 7.78 -12.75 4.79
CA LYS A 185 8.79 -13.49 4.02
C LYS A 185 8.66 -13.19 2.52
N ALA A 186 7.44 -13.20 1.98
CA ALA A 186 7.17 -12.86 0.58
C ALA A 186 7.56 -11.41 0.25
N VAL A 187 7.24 -10.44 1.12
CA VAL A 187 7.65 -9.04 0.92
C VAL A 187 9.17 -8.88 0.99
N ALA A 188 9.85 -9.54 1.93
CA ALA A 188 11.31 -9.48 2.02
C ALA A 188 11.98 -10.02 0.75
N LEU A 189 11.52 -11.16 0.23
CA LEU A 189 12.00 -11.72 -1.04
C LEU A 189 11.70 -10.81 -2.23
N ALA A 190 10.49 -10.22 -2.28
CA ALA A 190 10.13 -9.27 -3.32
C ALA A 190 11.03 -8.04 -3.31
N VAL A 191 11.40 -7.52 -2.14
CA VAL A 191 12.35 -6.41 -1.99
C VAL A 191 13.74 -6.80 -2.48
N ILE A 192 14.23 -8.00 -2.14
CA ILE A 192 15.55 -8.47 -2.62
C ILE A 192 15.58 -8.53 -4.15
N ILE A 193 14.53 -9.07 -4.78
CA ILE A 193 14.41 -9.15 -6.24
C ILE A 193 14.32 -7.74 -6.85
N SER A 194 13.54 -6.84 -6.24
CA SER A 194 13.38 -5.48 -6.76
C SER A 194 14.62 -4.62 -6.59
N VAL A 195 15.45 -4.82 -5.56
CA VAL A 195 16.77 -4.17 -5.44
C VAL A 195 17.64 -4.50 -6.65
N VAL A 196 17.69 -5.77 -7.07
CA VAL A 196 18.43 -6.18 -8.27
C VAL A 196 17.83 -5.51 -9.51
N GLY A 197 16.51 -5.53 -9.67
CA GLY A 197 15.83 -4.88 -10.81
C GLY A 197 16.08 -3.37 -10.90
N PHE A 198 15.96 -2.65 -9.78
CA PHE A 198 16.24 -1.21 -9.73
C PHE A 198 17.71 -0.91 -9.97
N SER A 199 18.62 -1.77 -9.51
CA SER A 199 20.06 -1.61 -9.75
C SER A 199 20.39 -1.73 -11.24
N VAL A 200 19.79 -2.70 -11.94
CA VAL A 200 19.95 -2.85 -13.40
C VAL A 200 19.39 -1.63 -14.13
N LEU A 201 18.20 -1.15 -13.75
CA LEU A 201 17.56 0.01 -14.39
C LEU A 201 18.36 1.31 -14.23
N LYS A 202 19.00 1.52 -13.06
CA LYS A 202 19.88 2.67 -12.82
C LYS A 202 21.19 2.55 -13.60
N TRP A 203 21.74 1.34 -13.73
CA TRP A 203 22.95 1.12 -14.53
C TRP A 203 22.71 1.34 -16.03
N SER A 204 21.52 0.96 -16.53
CA SER A 204 21.16 1.15 -17.94
C SER A 204 20.79 2.59 -18.31
N ASP A 205 20.98 3.57 -17.41
CA ASP A 205 20.66 5.00 -17.57
C ASP A 205 19.20 5.29 -17.99
N MET A 206 18.30 4.31 -17.78
CA MET A 206 16.88 4.45 -18.12
C MET A 206 16.14 5.29 -17.07
N LYS A 207 16.77 5.57 -15.93
CA LYS A 207 16.16 6.21 -14.79
C LYS A 207 17.22 6.88 -13.91
N ASP A 208 16.98 8.15 -13.57
CA ASP A 208 17.95 8.98 -12.83
C ASP A 208 18.39 8.35 -11.51
N TRP A 209 19.64 8.61 -11.15
CA TRP A 209 20.30 8.12 -9.94
C TRP A 209 19.57 8.54 -8.65
N GLU A 210 19.01 9.76 -8.65
CA GLU A 210 18.22 10.34 -7.55
C GLU A 210 16.75 9.90 -7.54
N SER A 211 16.29 9.23 -8.59
CA SER A 211 14.90 8.79 -8.64
C SER A 211 14.59 7.80 -7.52
N SER A 212 13.46 8.03 -6.85
CA SER A 212 13.02 7.30 -5.65
C SER A 212 13.92 7.43 -4.42
N VAL A 213 14.80 8.45 -4.38
CA VAL A 213 15.53 8.87 -3.18
C VAL A 213 14.76 10.01 -2.54
N PHE A 214 13.98 9.72 -1.50
CA PHE A 214 13.15 10.73 -0.86
C PHE A 214 13.93 11.50 0.21
N ALA A 215 13.67 12.81 0.33
CA ALA A 215 14.34 13.71 1.27
C ALA A 215 13.98 13.49 2.75
N GLY A 216 13.21 12.45 3.10
CA GLY A 216 12.68 12.26 4.45
C GLY A 216 13.59 11.53 5.43
N PHE A 217 14.90 11.39 5.20
CA PHE A 217 15.76 10.58 6.06
C PHE A 217 15.71 11.04 7.53
N TRP A 218 15.60 10.06 8.44
CA TRP A 218 15.47 10.20 9.89
C TRP A 218 14.05 10.54 10.36
N LEU A 219 13.77 11.80 10.69
CA LEU A 219 12.58 12.16 11.45
C LEU A 219 11.30 12.01 10.62
N GLY A 220 11.30 12.51 9.38
CA GLY A 220 10.13 12.47 8.51
C GLY A 220 9.68 11.05 8.15
N SER A 221 10.63 10.20 7.73
CA SER A 221 10.32 8.81 7.34
C SER A 221 9.97 7.94 8.54
N LEU A 222 10.64 8.12 9.69
CA LEU A 222 10.34 7.34 10.89
C LEU A 222 8.97 7.72 11.47
N LEU A 223 8.72 9.01 11.72
CA LEU A 223 7.44 9.47 12.24
C LEU A 223 6.30 9.22 11.25
N GLY A 224 6.53 9.48 9.97
CA GLY A 224 5.59 9.17 8.90
C GLY A 224 5.25 7.68 8.84
N GLY A 225 6.27 6.82 8.95
CA GLY A 225 6.11 5.36 9.02
C GLY A 225 5.32 4.90 10.25
N ILE A 226 5.54 5.48 11.43
CA ILE A 226 4.79 5.17 12.66
C ILE A 226 3.31 5.56 12.49
N ILE A 227 3.03 6.80 12.10
CA ILE A 227 1.67 7.31 11.91
C ILE A 227 0.94 6.50 10.83
N PHE A 228 1.62 6.21 9.71
CA PHE A 228 1.07 5.39 8.64
C PHE A 228 0.81 3.95 9.11
N GLY A 229 1.73 3.37 9.89
CA GLY A 229 1.61 2.03 10.45
C GLY A 229 0.41 1.87 11.39
N ILE A 230 0.19 2.86 12.25
CA ILE A 230 -1.00 2.92 13.11
C ILE A 230 -2.26 3.03 12.23
N GLY A 231 -2.26 3.97 11.27
CA GLY A 231 -3.40 4.20 10.38
C GLY A 231 -3.80 2.96 9.57
N MET A 232 -2.83 2.26 8.98
CA MET A 232 -3.08 1.07 8.16
C MET A 232 -3.62 -0.10 8.98
N SER A 233 -3.22 -0.22 10.26
CA SER A 233 -3.73 -1.28 11.14
C SER A 233 -5.19 -1.03 11.51
N LEU A 234 -5.56 0.22 11.86
CA LEU A 234 -6.92 0.63 12.22
C LEU A 234 -7.89 0.55 11.02
N ALA A 235 -7.45 1.04 9.86
CA ALA A 235 -8.21 0.92 8.62
C ALA A 235 -8.37 -0.55 8.19
N GLY A 236 -7.41 -1.41 8.54
CA GLY A 236 -7.36 -2.80 8.11
C GLY A 236 -6.95 -2.95 6.64
N GLY A 237 -6.21 -1.97 6.10
CA GLY A 237 -5.75 -1.90 4.72
C GLY A 237 -4.66 -0.83 4.57
N CYS A 238 -3.71 -1.04 3.64
CA CYS A 238 -2.76 -0.02 3.21
C CYS A 238 -3.24 0.60 1.88
N ALA A 239 -2.56 1.63 1.35
CA ALA A 239 -3.01 2.31 0.13
C ALA A 239 -3.36 1.35 -1.03
N SER A 240 -2.45 0.43 -1.37
CA SER A 240 -2.69 -0.57 -2.42
C SER A 240 -3.69 -1.64 -2.02
N GLY A 241 -3.66 -2.08 -0.76
CA GLY A 241 -4.65 -3.02 -0.20
C GLY A 241 -6.08 -2.47 -0.23
N SER A 242 -6.24 -1.17 0.00
CA SER A 242 -7.51 -0.47 -0.04
C SER A 242 -8.04 -0.32 -1.46
N LEU A 243 -7.17 -0.10 -2.46
CA LEU A 243 -7.56 0.00 -3.87
C LEU A 243 -8.20 -1.30 -4.40
N TRP A 244 -7.51 -2.44 -4.28
CA TRP A 244 -8.04 -3.68 -4.84
C TRP A 244 -9.24 -4.23 -4.05
N ARG A 245 -9.25 -4.06 -2.72
CA ARG A 245 -10.41 -4.46 -1.88
C ARG A 245 -11.59 -3.51 -2.00
N ALA A 246 -11.36 -2.25 -2.39
CA ALA A 246 -12.44 -1.37 -2.83
C ALA A 246 -13.11 -1.96 -4.08
N GLY A 247 -12.33 -2.51 -5.01
CA GLY A 247 -12.83 -3.27 -6.16
C GLY A 247 -13.65 -4.53 -5.79
N GLU A 248 -13.40 -5.15 -4.63
CA GLU A 248 -14.21 -6.27 -4.14
C GLU A 248 -15.57 -5.87 -3.52
N GLY A 249 -15.77 -4.57 -3.24
CA GLY A 249 -17.00 -4.04 -2.63
C GLY A 249 -16.94 -3.81 -1.11
N HIS A 250 -15.74 -3.68 -0.53
CA HIS A 250 -15.59 -3.35 0.89
C HIS A 250 -15.80 -1.86 1.18
N ILE A 251 -16.97 -1.49 1.70
CA ILE A 251 -17.31 -0.08 1.99
C ILE A 251 -16.40 0.54 3.05
N LYS A 252 -15.93 -0.24 4.03
CA LYS A 252 -14.92 0.21 5.02
C LYS A 252 -13.71 0.83 4.32
N LEU A 253 -13.23 0.22 3.26
CA LEU A 253 -12.02 0.66 2.57
C LEU A 253 -12.29 1.78 1.57
N TRP A 254 -13.54 1.95 1.10
CA TRP A 254 -13.93 3.14 0.35
C TRP A 254 -13.78 4.39 1.21
N VAL A 255 -14.29 4.34 2.45
CA VAL A 255 -14.17 5.44 3.41
C VAL A 255 -12.70 5.72 3.73
N ALA A 256 -11.90 4.68 4.02
CA ALA A 256 -10.48 4.85 4.29
C ALA A 256 -9.73 5.48 3.09
N LEU A 257 -10.07 5.10 1.86
CA LEU A 257 -9.40 5.60 0.66
C LEU A 257 -9.73 7.08 0.39
N VAL A 258 -10.98 7.48 0.55
CA VAL A 258 -11.38 8.90 0.43
C VAL A 258 -10.70 9.73 1.51
N ALA A 259 -10.70 9.25 2.76
CA ALA A 259 -10.04 9.92 3.87
C ALA A 259 -8.53 10.06 3.63
N PHE A 260 -7.89 9.00 3.14
CA PHE A 260 -6.48 8.96 2.77
C PHE A 260 -6.12 9.95 1.66
N ALA A 261 -6.94 10.03 0.62
CA ALA A 261 -6.71 10.93 -0.51
C ALA A 261 -6.85 12.41 -0.07
N LEU A 262 -7.91 12.73 0.66
CA LEU A 262 -8.18 14.10 1.11
C LEU A 262 -7.14 14.57 2.13
N SER A 263 -6.86 13.76 3.16
CA SER A 263 -5.88 14.14 4.18
C SER A 263 -4.46 14.19 3.61
N GLY A 264 -4.11 13.26 2.72
CA GLY A 264 -2.82 13.25 2.04
C GLY A 264 -2.61 14.52 1.21
N SER A 265 -3.59 14.90 0.39
CA SER A 265 -3.54 16.10 -0.45
C SER A 265 -3.41 17.37 0.41
N TYR A 266 -4.33 17.55 1.37
CA TYR A 266 -4.37 18.76 2.19
C TYR A 266 -3.12 18.90 3.08
N PHE A 267 -2.68 17.79 3.69
CA PHE A 267 -1.50 17.83 4.54
C PHE A 267 -0.21 18.01 3.73
N ARG A 268 -0.17 17.54 2.48
CA ARG A 268 0.98 17.75 1.59
C ARG A 268 1.11 19.21 1.19
N GLU A 269 -0.01 19.86 0.86
CA GLU A 269 -0.06 21.29 0.57
C GLU A 269 0.38 22.12 1.78
N TRP A 270 -0.18 21.83 2.96
CA TRP A 270 0.24 22.47 4.21
C TRP A 270 1.73 22.30 4.52
N LEU A 271 2.31 21.13 4.25
CA LEU A 271 3.74 20.85 4.43
C LEU A 271 4.63 21.72 3.51
N ASP A 272 4.15 22.01 2.31
CA ASP A 272 4.85 22.83 1.32
C ASP A 272 4.79 24.30 1.72
N ASP A 273 3.58 24.80 2.01
CA ASP A 273 3.34 26.20 2.43
C ASP A 273 4.07 26.56 3.73
N SER A 274 4.11 25.63 4.67
CA SER A 274 4.74 25.85 5.97
C SER A 274 6.28 25.75 5.93
N GLY A 275 6.85 25.30 4.80
CA GLY A 275 8.30 25.10 4.62
C GLY A 275 8.90 23.97 5.47
N TRP A 276 8.06 23.21 6.18
CA TRP A 276 8.51 22.08 7.02
C TRP A 276 9.09 20.95 6.19
N ILE A 277 8.72 20.87 4.90
CA ILE A 277 9.19 19.84 3.98
C ILE A 277 10.73 19.77 3.90
N MET A 278 11.41 20.91 4.00
CA MET A 278 12.89 21.01 3.99
C MET A 278 13.53 20.63 5.34
N LYS A 279 12.74 20.61 6.43
CA LYS A 279 13.21 20.23 7.78
C LYS A 279 12.97 18.76 8.10
N LEU A 280 12.23 18.03 7.26
CA LEU A 280 11.88 16.62 7.49
C LEU A 280 13.04 15.65 7.31
N GLY A 281 14.11 16.05 6.62
CA GLY A 281 15.32 15.26 6.44
C GLY A 281 16.17 15.72 5.27
N LYS A 282 17.28 15.02 5.03
CA LYS A 282 18.09 15.12 3.82
C LYS A 282 17.91 13.86 2.99
N PRO A 283 17.95 13.91 1.64
CA PRO A 283 18.02 12.68 0.85
C PRO A 283 19.38 12.02 1.13
N LEU A 284 19.37 10.82 1.71
CA LEU A 284 20.58 10.02 1.90
C LEU A 284 20.51 8.77 1.03
N PHE A 285 21.45 8.69 0.10
CA PHE A 285 21.64 7.57 -0.80
C PHE A 285 22.76 6.67 -0.26
N ILE A 286 22.47 5.39 -0.05
CA ILE A 286 23.43 4.45 0.57
C ILE A 286 24.70 4.27 -0.30
N PRO A 287 24.60 4.14 -1.64
CA PRO A 287 25.77 3.95 -2.49
C PRO A 287 26.79 5.09 -2.46
N ASP A 288 26.41 6.33 -2.12
CA ASP A 288 27.34 7.47 -2.09
C ASP A 288 28.36 7.36 -0.96
N PHE A 289 28.03 6.66 0.12
CA PHE A 289 28.91 6.51 1.29
C PHE A 289 29.70 5.20 1.27
N ILE A 290 29.08 4.10 0.82
CA ILE A 290 29.62 2.74 1.01
C ILE A 290 29.94 2.08 -0.35
N GLY A 291 29.56 2.72 -1.47
CA GLY A 291 29.68 2.17 -2.81
C GLY A 291 28.54 1.20 -3.16
N TRP A 292 28.29 1.06 -4.47
CA TRP A 292 27.15 0.30 -5.02
C TRP A 292 27.06 -1.15 -4.56
N LYS A 293 28.18 -1.88 -4.60
CA LYS A 293 28.23 -3.30 -4.22
C LYS A 293 27.83 -3.50 -2.76
N MET A 294 28.35 -2.64 -1.87
CA MET A 294 28.05 -2.70 -0.45
C MET A 294 26.65 -2.17 -0.14
N GLY A 295 26.16 -1.18 -0.89
CA GLY A 295 24.78 -0.68 -0.77
C GLY A 295 23.76 -1.79 -1.03
N ILE A 296 23.90 -2.51 -2.15
CA ILE A 296 23.04 -3.66 -2.46
C ILE A 296 23.17 -4.74 -1.37
N LEU A 297 24.41 -5.11 -1.01
CA LEU A 297 24.65 -6.17 -0.04
C LEU A 297 24.08 -5.84 1.35
N SER A 298 24.17 -4.58 1.78
CA SER A 298 23.61 -4.13 3.06
C SER A 298 22.09 -4.26 3.12
N ILE A 299 21.37 -3.87 2.07
CA ILE A 299 19.90 -3.98 2.02
C ILE A 299 19.48 -5.44 1.88
N CYS A 300 20.14 -6.22 1.03
CA CYS A 300 19.86 -7.66 0.93
C CYS A 300 20.09 -8.37 2.27
N SER A 301 21.17 -8.02 2.97
CA SER A 301 21.46 -8.52 4.32
C SER A 301 20.38 -8.09 5.32
N LEU A 302 19.96 -6.82 5.32
CA LEU A 302 18.88 -6.32 6.18
C LEU A 302 17.57 -7.11 5.95
N MET A 303 17.17 -7.33 4.69
CA MET A 303 15.97 -8.09 4.36
C MET A 303 16.10 -9.57 4.71
N LEU A 304 17.29 -10.15 4.57
CA LEU A 304 17.57 -11.53 4.95
C LEU A 304 17.53 -11.72 6.47
N VAL A 305 18.09 -10.78 7.23
CA VAL A 305 17.98 -10.75 8.70
C VAL A 305 16.52 -10.63 9.11
N TRP A 306 15.74 -9.74 8.48
CA TRP A 306 14.31 -9.64 8.74
C TRP A 306 13.56 -10.95 8.43
N TYR A 307 13.87 -11.60 7.30
CA TYR A 307 13.33 -12.90 6.93
C TYR A 307 13.63 -13.96 8.00
N LEU A 308 14.88 -14.03 8.48
CA LEU A 308 15.29 -14.96 9.52
C LEU A 308 14.60 -14.68 10.87
N ILE A 309 14.46 -13.42 11.27
CA ILE A 309 13.74 -13.02 12.49
C ILE A 309 12.28 -13.47 12.41
N VAL A 310 11.62 -13.23 11.28
CA VAL A 310 10.23 -13.64 11.06
C VAL A 310 10.11 -15.17 11.10
N SER A 311 11.00 -15.88 10.42
CA SER A 311 10.99 -17.36 10.42
C SER A 311 11.26 -17.95 11.80
N TRP A 312 12.17 -17.34 12.57
CA TRP A 312 12.41 -17.71 13.96
C TRP A 312 11.20 -17.44 14.86
N ASN A 313 10.51 -16.31 14.63
CA ASN A 313 9.30 -15.96 15.38
C ASN A 313 8.12 -16.90 15.06
N GLU A 314 8.01 -17.39 13.83
CA GLU A 314 6.98 -18.35 13.43
C GLU A 314 7.08 -19.66 14.24
N VAL A 315 8.31 -20.12 14.52
CA VAL A 315 8.56 -21.31 15.34
C VAL A 315 8.45 -21.01 16.84
N SER A 316 9.04 -19.90 17.29
CA SER A 316 9.15 -19.60 18.72
C SER A 316 7.90 -18.93 19.31
N LYS A 317 7.08 -18.29 18.48
CA LYS A 317 5.91 -17.48 18.84
C LYS A 317 6.17 -16.42 19.93
N LYS A 318 7.42 -16.01 20.12
CA LYS A 318 7.83 -15.12 21.22
C LYS A 318 7.45 -13.65 21.02
N LEU A 319 7.27 -13.19 19.78
CA LEU A 319 6.88 -11.81 19.46
C LEU A 319 5.36 -11.66 19.28
N VAL A 320 4.60 -12.72 19.50
CA VAL A 320 3.13 -12.70 19.40
C VAL A 320 2.54 -12.03 20.63
N ILE A 321 1.67 -11.04 20.42
CA ILE A 321 1.07 -10.24 21.50
C ILE A 321 -0.28 -10.84 21.97
N VAL A 322 -0.91 -11.66 21.11
CA VAL A 322 -2.22 -12.27 21.32
C VAL A 322 -2.09 -13.71 21.83
#